data_AF-A0A3C0IS43-F1
#
_entry.id   AF-A0A3C0IS43-F1
#
_cell.length_a   1.000
_cell.length_b   1.000
_cell.length_c   1.000
_cell.angle_alpha   90.00
_cell.angle_beta   90.00
_cell.angle_gamma   90.00
#
_symmetry.space_group_name_H-M   'P 1'
#
loop_
_entity.id
_entity.type
_entity.pdbx_description
1 polymer ?
#
loop_
_entity_poly.entity_id
_entity_poly.type
_entity_poly.pdbx_seq_one_letter_code
_entity_poly.pdbx_strand_id
1 'polypeptide(L)'
;MNTLQLSDYIVFFIYFIVVASYGYYIYKKKQRKEASSTDYFLAEGSLTWWAIGASLIASNISAEHFVGMSGSGFKMGLAIATYEWLAAATLILVAVFFLPVYLKNKIYTMPQFLKTRYNG
;
A
#
# COMPACT_ATOMS: atom_id res chain seq x y z
N MET A 1 -10.37 -30.14 -20.93
CA MET A 1 -9.53 -29.41 -19.97
C MET A 1 -8.76 -28.38 -20.76
N ASN A 2 -9.10 -27.10 -20.65
CA ASN A 2 -8.37 -26.04 -21.36
C ASN A 2 -7.02 -25.86 -20.64
N THR A 3 -5.96 -26.39 -21.24
CA THR A 3 -4.59 -26.18 -20.79
C THR A 3 -4.16 -24.76 -21.15
N LEU A 4 -3.39 -24.10 -20.28
CA LEU A 4 -2.83 -22.78 -20.56
C LEU A 4 -2.00 -22.81 -21.84
N GLN A 5 -2.08 -21.75 -22.63
CA GLN A 5 -1.32 -21.65 -23.88
C GLN A 5 0.14 -21.37 -23.58
N LEU A 6 1.05 -21.78 -24.47
CA LEU A 6 2.48 -21.48 -24.34
C LEU A 6 2.74 -19.97 -24.20
N SER A 7 1.93 -19.14 -24.86
CA SER A 7 1.95 -17.68 -24.74
C SER A 7 1.69 -17.19 -23.31
N ASP A 8 0.77 -17.83 -22.59
CA ASP A 8 0.43 -17.45 -21.20
C ASP A 8 1.62 -17.67 -20.28
N TYR A 9 2.32 -18.80 -20.45
CA TYR A 9 3.53 -19.12 -19.70
C TYR A 9 4.67 -18.15 -20.01
N ILE A 10 4.85 -17.76 -21.26
CA ILE A 10 5.88 -16.79 -21.67
C ILE A 10 5.62 -15.44 -20.99
N VAL A 11 4.39 -14.93 -21.06
CA VAL A 11 4.01 -13.66 -20.42
C VAL A 11 4.22 -13.72 -18.90
N PHE A 12 3.81 -14.83 -18.27
CA PHE A 12 4.00 -15.05 -16.84
C PHE A 12 5.48 -15.01 -16.42
N PHE A 13 6.36 -15.72 -17.13
CA PHE A 13 7.78 -15.73 -16.83
C PHE A 13 8.45 -14.37 -17.08
N ILE A 14 8.09 -13.68 -18.16
CA ILE A 14 8.61 -12.33 -18.45
C ILE A 14 8.23 -11.36 -17.32
N TYR A 15 6.97 -11.37 -16.89
CA TYR A 15 6.51 -10.55 -15.77
C TYR A 15 7.35 -10.80 -14.50
N PHE A 16 7.58 -12.07 -14.17
CA PHE A 16 8.36 -12.44 -12.99
C PHE A 16 9.82 -11.98 -13.09
N ILE A 17 10.45 -12.15 -14.25
CA ILE A 17 11.83 -11.70 -14.51
C ILE A 17 11.93 -10.17 -14.38
N VAL A 18 10.98 -9.42 -14.94
CA VAL A 18 10.98 -7.95 -14.88
C VAL A 18 10.86 -7.47 -13.42
N VAL A 19 9.91 -8.02 -12.66
CA VAL A 19 9.71 -7.62 -11.25
C VAL A 19 10.92 -8.00 -10.39
N ALA A 20 11.43 -9.22 -10.54
CA ALA A 20 12.59 -9.69 -9.78
C ALA A 20 13.87 -8.91 -10.11
N SER A 21 14.13 -8.67 -11.40
CA SER A 21 15.30 -7.90 -11.84
C SER A 21 15.22 -6.44 -11.40
N TYR A 22 14.04 -5.82 -11.46
CA TYR A 22 13.83 -4.46 -10.94
C TYR A 22 14.05 -4.38 -9.44
N GLY A 23 13.49 -5.33 -8.67
CA GLY A 23 13.70 -5.43 -7.23
C GLY A 23 15.18 -5.58 -6.87
N TYR A 24 15.89 -6.47 -7.59
CA TYR A 24 17.33 -6.68 -7.40
C TYR A 24 18.16 -5.45 -7.78
N TYR A 25 17.79 -4.75 -8.86
CA TYR A 25 18.45 -3.50 -9.27
C TYR A 25 18.31 -2.42 -8.20
N ILE A 26 17.09 -2.21 -7.66
CA ILE A 26 16.84 -1.24 -6.58
C ILE A 26 17.60 -1.64 -5.31
N TYR A 27 17.62 -2.93 -4.95
CA TYR A 27 18.38 -3.45 -3.82
C TYR A 27 19.88 -3.12 -3.95
N LYS A 28 20.49 -3.42 -5.10
CA LYS A 28 21.89 -3.08 -5.38
C LYS A 28 22.15 -1.57 -5.38
N LYS A 29 21.22 -0.78 -5.92
CA LYS A 29 21.32 0.68 -5.94
C LYS A 29 21.28 1.28 -4.53
N LYS A 30 20.43 0.74 -3.65
CA LYS A 30 20.35 1.13 -2.23
C LYS A 30 21.54 0.65 -1.39
N GLN A 31 22.23 -0.43 -1.75
CA GLN A 31 23.51 -0.78 -1.11
C GLN A 31 24.65 0.18 -1.49
N ARG A 32 24.63 0.71 -2.72
CA ARG A 32 25.68 1.61 -3.24
C ARG A 32 25.55 3.06 -2.77
N LYS A 33 24.32 3.48 -2.47
CA LYS A 33 24.06 4.74 -1.77
C LYS A 33 24.02 4.42 -0.28
N GLU A 34 25.04 4.80 0.48
CA GLU A 34 24.89 4.87 1.93
C GLU A 34 23.61 5.67 2.21
N ALA A 35 22.61 5.02 2.82
CA ALA A 35 21.34 5.64 3.15
C ALA A 35 21.60 6.62 4.31
N SER A 36 22.16 7.78 3.96
CA SER A 36 22.35 8.87 4.89
C SER A 36 20.97 9.25 5.41
N SER A 37 20.81 9.30 6.73
CA SER A 37 19.57 9.70 7.42
C SER A 37 18.98 10.99 6.86
N THR A 38 19.81 11.86 6.30
CA THR A 38 19.43 13.07 5.56
C THR A 38 18.48 12.85 4.39
N ASP A 39 18.65 11.80 3.56
CA ASP A 39 17.74 11.51 2.44
C ASP A 39 16.33 11.10 2.92
N TYR A 40 16.25 10.48 4.10
CA TYR A 40 14.99 10.08 4.73
C TYR A 40 14.23 11.28 5.30
N PHE A 41 14.96 12.23 5.90
CA PHE A 41 14.40 13.49 6.41
C PHE A 41 14.06 14.49 5.29
N LEU A 42 14.85 14.56 4.21
CA LEU A 42 14.56 15.42 3.04
C LEU A 42 13.29 14.97 2.29
N ALA A 43 12.97 13.67 2.34
CA ALA A 43 11.73 13.12 1.78
C ALA A 43 10.50 13.35 2.69
N GLU A 44 10.67 13.72 3.97
CA GLU A 44 9.60 13.88 4.97
C GLU A 44 8.63 15.03 4.66
N GLY A 45 8.86 15.79 3.58
CA GLY A 45 7.94 16.82 3.08
C GLY A 45 7.84 16.95 1.56
N SER A 46 8.52 16.10 0.77
CA SER A 46 8.60 16.25 -0.69
C SER A 46 7.64 15.36 -1.49
N LEU A 47 6.88 14.50 -0.81
CA LEU A 47 5.90 13.62 -1.45
C LEU A 47 4.63 14.41 -1.79
N THR A 48 4.26 14.39 -3.07
CA THR A 48 3.03 15.02 -3.56
C THR A 48 1.79 14.30 -3.03
N TRP A 49 0.70 15.03 -2.82
CA TRP A 49 -0.55 14.50 -2.27
C TRP A 49 -1.10 13.29 -3.05
N TRP A 50 -0.96 13.29 -4.38
CA TRP A 50 -1.42 12.20 -5.24
C TRP A 50 -0.53 10.96 -5.12
N ALA A 51 0.78 11.12 -4.91
CA ALA A 51 1.70 10.00 -4.68
C ALA A 51 1.42 9.33 -3.33
N ILE A 52 1.13 10.13 -2.29
CA ILE A 52 0.71 9.63 -0.97
C ILE A 52 -0.61 8.84 -1.11
N GLY A 53 -1.61 9.41 -1.78
CA GLY A 53 -2.90 8.76 -2.02
C GLY A 53 -2.76 7.44 -2.79
N ALA A 54 -2.01 7.44 -3.89
CA ALA A 54 -1.77 6.25 -4.70
C ALA A 54 -1.04 5.15 -3.88
N SER A 55 -0.05 5.52 -3.08
CA SER A 55 0.66 4.57 -2.21
C SER A 55 -0.25 3.94 -1.15
N LEU A 56 -1.17 4.72 -0.57
CA LEU A 56 -2.12 4.22 0.42
C LEU A 56 -3.09 3.19 -0.19
N ILE A 57 -3.65 3.48 -1.38
CA ILE A 57 -4.52 2.54 -2.08
C ILE A 57 -3.73 1.30 -2.53
N ALA A 58 -2.55 1.48 -3.11
CA ALA A 58 -1.69 0.37 -3.55
C ALA A 58 -1.29 -0.57 -2.40
N SER A 59 -1.15 -0.04 -1.19
CA SER A 59 -0.83 -0.84 0.00
C SER A 59 -2.03 -1.64 0.54
N ASN A 60 -3.26 -1.25 0.19
CA ASN A 60 -4.48 -1.93 0.63
C ASN A 60 -4.93 -3.01 -0.37
N ILE A 61 -4.70 -2.79 -1.68
CA ILE A 61 -5.12 -3.74 -2.71
C ILE A 61 -4.20 -4.96 -2.77
N SER A 62 -4.78 -6.14 -2.55
CA SER A 62 -4.12 -7.44 -2.62
C SER A 62 -4.78 -8.39 -3.62
N ALA A 63 -4.14 -9.53 -3.92
CA ALA A 63 -4.72 -10.56 -4.77
C ALA A 63 -6.02 -11.13 -4.17
N GLU A 64 -6.11 -11.21 -2.84
CA GLU A 64 -7.33 -11.58 -2.13
C GLU A 64 -8.44 -10.56 -2.36
N HIS A 65 -8.09 -9.27 -2.35
CA HIS A 65 -9.04 -8.20 -2.65
C HIS A 65 -9.66 -8.36 -4.04
N PHE A 66 -8.85 -8.73 -5.05
CA PHE A 66 -9.32 -8.88 -6.43
C PHE A 66 -10.23 -10.11 -6.61
N VAL A 67 -9.81 -11.29 -6.12
CA VAL A 67 -10.55 -12.54 -6.28
C VAL A 67 -11.75 -12.60 -5.32
N GLY A 68 -11.56 -12.20 -4.07
CA GLY A 68 -12.56 -12.24 -3.00
C GLY A 68 -13.70 -11.25 -3.21
N MET A 69 -13.40 -10.01 -3.62
CA MET A 69 -14.47 -9.04 -3.92
C MET A 69 -15.23 -9.41 -5.18
N SER A 70 -14.57 -9.98 -6.20
CA SER A 70 -15.24 -10.46 -7.41
C SER A 70 -16.18 -11.63 -7.10
N GLY A 71 -15.76 -12.56 -6.24
CA GLY A 71 -16.61 -13.66 -5.75
C GLY A 71 -17.81 -13.17 -4.92
N SER A 72 -17.59 -12.18 -4.07
CA SER A 72 -18.65 -11.54 -3.29
C SER A 72 -19.61 -10.74 -4.19
N GLY A 73 -19.10 -10.08 -5.22
CA GLY A 73 -19.89 -9.37 -6.22
C GLY A 73 -20.76 -10.31 -7.08
N PHE A 74 -20.29 -11.53 -7.37
CA PHE A 74 -21.13 -12.54 -8.03
C PHE A 74 -22.34 -12.95 -7.16
N LYS A 75 -22.16 -13.04 -5.84
CA LYS A 75 -23.22 -13.46 -4.91
C LYS A 75 -24.15 -12.32 -4.47
N MET A 76 -23.58 -11.14 -4.18
CA MET A 76 -24.27 -10.02 -3.55
C MET A 76 -24.45 -8.81 -4.49
N GLY A 77 -23.92 -8.88 -5.72
CA GLY A 77 -23.99 -7.78 -6.68
C GLY A 77 -23.23 -6.54 -6.19
N LEU A 78 -23.77 -5.37 -6.51
CA LEU A 78 -23.18 -4.07 -6.15
C LEU A 78 -23.16 -3.78 -4.64
N ALA A 79 -23.87 -4.55 -3.81
CA ALA A 79 -23.92 -4.31 -2.36
C ALA A 79 -22.55 -4.42 -1.69
N ILE A 80 -21.61 -5.20 -2.25
CA ILE A 80 -20.24 -5.30 -1.72
C ILE A 80 -19.48 -3.97 -1.83
N ALA A 81 -19.82 -3.11 -2.80
CA ALA A 81 -19.17 -1.82 -2.98
C ALA A 81 -19.46 -0.83 -1.83
N THR A 82 -20.52 -1.06 -1.04
CA THR A 82 -20.80 -0.27 0.16
C THR A 82 -19.64 -0.34 1.17
N TYR A 83 -18.89 -1.44 1.20
CA TYR A 83 -17.68 -1.55 2.04
C TYR A 83 -16.64 -0.49 1.67
N GLU A 84 -16.35 -0.35 0.37
CA GLU A 84 -15.40 0.64 -0.15
C GLU A 84 -15.88 2.09 0.09
N TRP A 85 -17.17 2.35 -0.11
CA TRP A 85 -17.72 3.69 0.12
C TRP A 85 -17.64 4.11 1.59
N LEU A 86 -17.94 3.19 2.51
CA LEU A 86 -17.81 3.43 3.94
C LEU A 86 -16.34 3.55 4.37
N ALA A 87 -15.44 2.77 3.78
CA ALA A 87 -14.00 2.89 4.01
C ALA A 87 -13.48 4.27 3.58
N ALA A 88 -13.87 4.75 2.40
CA ALA A 88 -13.52 6.08 1.92
C ALA A 88 -14.02 7.20 2.86
N ALA A 89 -15.27 7.11 3.33
CA ALA A 89 -15.81 8.07 4.29
C ALA A 89 -15.05 8.02 5.64
N THR A 90 -14.72 6.82 6.11
CA THR A 90 -13.97 6.62 7.36
C THR A 90 -12.54 7.17 7.24
N LEU A 91 -11.89 7.01 6.09
CA LEU A 91 -10.56 7.58 5.83
C LEU A 91 -10.56 9.11 5.93
N ILE A 92 -11.62 9.78 5.48
CA ILE A 92 -11.76 11.24 5.64
C ILE A 92 -11.84 11.61 7.12
N LEU A 93 -12.62 10.88 7.92
CA LEU A 93 -12.68 11.09 9.37
C LEU A 93 -11.32 10.89 10.04
N VAL A 94 -10.60 9.81 9.68
CA VAL A 94 -9.25 9.55 10.20
C VAL A 94 -8.28 10.68 9.79
N ALA A 95 -8.34 11.14 8.55
CA ALA A 95 -7.50 12.23 8.05
C ALA A 95 -7.78 13.56 8.76
N VAL A 96 -9.02 13.86 9.12
CA VAL A 96 -9.39 15.13 9.78
C VAL A 96 -9.13 15.08 11.29
N PHE A 97 -9.45 13.98 11.96
CA PHE A 97 -9.42 13.91 13.43
C PHE A 97 -8.15 13.26 13.99
N PHE A 98 -7.65 12.20 13.37
CA PHE A 98 -6.53 11.41 13.91
C PHE A 98 -5.18 11.89 13.36
N LEU A 99 -5.10 12.21 12.07
CA LEU A 99 -3.85 12.64 11.44
C LEU A 99 -3.22 13.88 12.11
N PRO A 100 -3.97 14.94 12.48
CA PRO A 100 -3.37 16.08 13.18
C PRO A 100 -2.79 15.71 14.55
N VAL A 101 -3.40 14.75 15.25
CA VAL A 101 -2.93 14.27 16.55
C VAL A 101 -1.62 13.50 16.38
N TYR A 102 -1.52 12.64 15.37
CA TYR A 102 -0.28 11.87 15.10
C TYR A 102 0.87 12.77 14.67
N LEU A 103 0.61 13.73 13.77
CA LEU A 103 1.64 14.66 13.30
C LEU A 103 2.10 15.61 14.42
N LYS A 104 1.17 16.15 15.21
CA LYS A 104 1.50 17.08 16.31
C LYS A 104 2.32 16.41 17.42
N ASN A 105 2.04 15.14 17.73
CA ASN A 105 2.75 14.36 18.75
C ASN A 105 3.95 13.57 18.20
N LYS A 106 4.30 13.72 16.91
CA LYS A 106 5.39 13.00 16.24
C LYS A 106 5.32 11.48 16.45
N ILE A 107 4.12 10.93 16.23
CA ILE A 107 3.83 9.51 16.38
C ILE A 107 3.93 8.87 15.00
N TYR A 108 4.87 7.93 14.85
CA TYR A 108 5.20 7.31 13.57
C TYR A 108 4.71 5.86 13.46
N THR A 109 4.41 5.22 14.59
CA THR A 109 3.96 3.83 14.62
C THR A 109 2.80 3.63 15.59
N MET A 110 1.96 2.63 15.32
CA MET A 110 0.83 2.29 16.22
C MET A 110 1.28 1.86 17.62
N PRO A 111 2.34 1.05 17.80
CA PRO A 111 2.86 0.76 19.14
C PRO A 111 3.33 2.02 19.90
N GLN A 112 3.96 2.97 19.20
CA GLN A 112 4.36 4.25 19.81
C GLN A 112 3.13 5.06 20.27
N PHE A 113 2.04 5.08 19.50
CA PHE A 113 0.78 5.72 19.91
C PHE A 113 0.27 5.12 21.22
N LEU A 114 0.18 3.79 21.29
CA LEU A 114 -0.33 3.10 22.46
C LEU A 114 0.52 3.36 23.70
N LYS A 115 1.85 3.37 23.54
CA LYS A 115 2.79 3.70 24.62
C LYS A 115 2.58 5.13 25.16
N THR A 116 2.46 6.11 24.27
CA THR A 116 2.24 7.52 24.66
C THR A 116 0.87 7.74 25.29
N ARG A 117 -0.16 7.00 24.85
CA ARG A 117 -1.54 7.19 25.31
C ARG A 117 -1.85 6.46 26.62
N TYR A 118 -1.25 5.29 26.83
CA TYR A 118 -1.60 4.38 27.93
C TYR A 118 -0.43 4.09 28.88
N ASN A 119 0.74 4.70 28.70
CA ASN A 119 1.95 4.42 29.48
C ASN A 119 2.25 2.92 29.56
N GLY A 120 2.50 2.31 28.40
CA GLY A 120 2.82 0.88 28.28
C GLY A 120 3.90 0.41 29.23
#